data_AF-A0A964LH35-F1
#
_entry.id   AF-A0A964LH35-F1
#
_cell.length_a   1.000
_cell.length_b   1.000
_cell.length_c   1.000
_cell.angle_alpha   90.00
_cell.angle_beta   90.00
_cell.angle_gamma   90.00
#
_symmetry.space_group_name_H-M   'P 1'
#
loop_
_entity.id
_entity.type
_entity.pdbx_description
1 polymer ?
#
loop_
_entity_poly.entity_id
_entity_poly.type
_entity_poly.pdbx_seq_one_letter_code
_entity_poly.pdbx_strand_id
1 'polypeptide(L)'
;MSSAPVPPESAPSPAPPGDTGTRASDRIIVYRHSHLFYWWPVWGLGFIFALITLIDNQHLAIVPANTVAVEDQELEFDGKKQTRHVLVLDEGKKHRTHKAADDKDEITQPTIFITHYRSLGSVYVIVLLIVIVITNVSIRGLWSVFFIVTILMLTLIFWAAGWWDNIFIKLTQLSIFINMGGYLLISTVLFVLWLINFLLFDRQTYMIFAPGQVRVRTEIGGEETVYDTTGMVVQKARNDLFRHWILGFGSGDLVIKPVGLAHPIEFHNVLLITAKVIKIETMVKEKVIIRSPESRAANA
;
A
#
# COMPACT_ATOMS: atom_id res chain seq x y z
N MET A 1 71.35 -11.98 3.35
CA MET A 1 69.97 -12.27 2.90
C MET A 1 69.15 -12.55 4.16
N SER A 2 68.35 -11.57 4.59
CA SER A 2 67.62 -11.61 5.86
C SER A 2 66.20 -12.10 5.59
N SER A 3 65.84 -13.27 6.13
CA SER A 3 64.50 -13.85 6.07
C SER A 3 63.56 -13.12 7.04
N ALA A 4 62.49 -12.52 6.53
CA ALA A 4 61.41 -11.95 7.33
C ALA A 4 60.51 -13.07 7.91
N PRO A 5 59.93 -12.89 9.11
CA PRO A 5 59.01 -13.87 9.68
C PRO A 5 57.62 -13.76 9.05
N VAL A 6 57.00 -14.90 8.80
CA VAL A 6 55.62 -15.04 8.31
C VAL A 6 54.64 -14.55 9.40
N PRO A 7 53.63 -13.74 9.09
CA PRO A 7 52.63 -13.32 10.06
C PRO A 7 51.75 -14.50 10.48
N PRO A 8 51.29 -14.56 11.75
CA PRO A 8 50.47 -15.65 12.24
C PRO A 8 49.12 -15.70 11.51
N GLU A 9 48.74 -16.93 11.16
CA GLU A 9 47.48 -17.34 10.57
C GLU A 9 46.30 -16.79 11.40
N SER A 10 45.32 -16.18 10.73
CA SER A 10 44.14 -15.61 11.36
C SER A 10 43.33 -16.72 12.04
N ALA A 11 43.13 -16.59 13.35
CA ALA A 11 42.35 -17.55 14.11
C ALA A 11 40.92 -17.70 13.53
N PRO A 12 40.35 -18.91 13.50
CA PRO A 12 38.98 -19.12 13.06
C PRO A 12 38.01 -18.30 13.92
N SER A 13 37.08 -17.61 13.26
CA SER A 13 36.01 -16.84 13.90
C SER A 13 35.26 -17.73 14.91
N PRO A 14 35.00 -17.26 16.14
CA PRO A 14 34.32 -18.07 17.15
C PRO A 14 32.94 -18.47 16.65
N ALA A 15 32.62 -19.76 16.78
CA ALA A 15 31.29 -20.30 16.48
C ALA A 15 30.21 -19.50 17.23
N PRO A 16 29.04 -19.26 16.61
CA PRO A 16 27.98 -18.49 17.25
C PRO A 16 27.58 -19.16 18.58
N PRO A 17 27.47 -18.40 19.68
CA PRO A 17 27.09 -18.96 20.96
C PRO A 17 25.74 -19.66 20.83
N GLY A 18 25.75 -20.96 21.12
CA GLY A 18 24.57 -21.80 21.17
C GLY A 18 23.52 -21.18 22.08
N ASP A 19 22.29 -21.19 21.58
CA ASP A 19 21.11 -20.57 22.14
C ASP A 19 20.71 -21.25 23.47
N THR A 20 21.38 -20.88 24.56
CA THR A 20 21.09 -21.40 25.90
C THR A 20 19.83 -20.75 26.45
N GLY A 21 18.68 -21.36 26.17
CA GLY A 21 17.55 -21.39 27.09
C GLY A 21 16.68 -20.13 27.23
N THR A 22 16.72 -19.19 26.27
CA THR A 22 15.74 -18.08 26.31
C THR A 22 14.38 -18.57 25.77
N ARG A 23 13.33 -18.49 26.60
CA ARG A 23 11.95 -18.84 26.20
C ARG A 23 11.60 -18.15 24.88
N ALA A 24 10.84 -18.82 24.01
CA ALA A 24 10.35 -18.24 22.75
C ALA A 24 9.58 -16.91 22.95
N SER A 25 9.14 -16.61 24.19
CA SER A 25 8.51 -15.35 24.60
C SER A 25 9.43 -14.11 24.55
N ASP A 26 10.75 -14.29 24.53
CA ASP A 26 11.73 -13.20 24.70
C ASP A 26 12.37 -12.77 23.38
N ARG A 27 11.81 -13.22 22.24
CA ARG A 27 12.30 -12.86 20.92
C ARG A 27 11.29 -11.97 20.22
N ILE A 28 11.80 -10.92 19.57
CA ILE A 28 10.98 -10.07 18.71
C ILE A 28 11.44 -10.24 17.28
N ILE A 29 10.51 -10.65 16.43
CA ILE A 29 10.72 -10.67 14.99
C ILE A 29 10.18 -9.37 14.40
N VAL A 30 11.03 -8.71 13.62
CA VAL A 30 10.73 -7.48 12.90
C VAL A 30 10.81 -7.78 11.41
N TYR A 31 9.71 -7.55 10.70
CA TYR A 31 9.64 -7.75 9.26
C TYR A 31 9.77 -6.41 8.53
N ARG A 32 10.46 -6.42 7.39
CA ARG A 32 10.47 -5.30 6.46
C ARG A 32 9.32 -5.48 5.47
N HIS A 33 8.52 -4.44 5.28
CA HIS A 33 7.47 -4.45 4.26
C HIS A 33 7.88 -3.65 3.02
N SER A 34 7.46 -4.09 1.83
CA SER A 34 7.64 -3.35 0.58
C SER A 34 6.67 -2.16 0.47
N HIS A 35 6.98 -1.22 -0.42
CA HIS A 35 6.14 -0.06 -0.72
C HIS A 35 4.75 -0.46 -1.26
N LEU A 36 4.62 -1.67 -1.81
CA LEU A 36 3.34 -2.20 -2.25
C LEU A 36 2.34 -2.32 -1.10
N PHE A 37 2.79 -2.42 0.16
CA PHE A 37 1.93 -2.46 1.35
C PHE A 37 0.91 -1.31 1.38
N TYR A 38 1.29 -0.12 0.92
CA TYR A 38 0.46 1.09 0.92
C TYR A 38 -0.60 1.15 -0.19
N TRP A 39 -0.64 0.17 -1.10
CA TRP A 39 -1.57 0.16 -2.24
C TRP A 39 -2.97 -0.36 -1.90
N TRP A 40 -3.20 -0.71 -0.64
CA TRP A 40 -4.47 -1.27 -0.20
C TRP A 40 -5.72 -0.41 -0.44
N PRO A 41 -5.68 0.94 -0.36
CA PRO A 41 -6.87 1.73 -0.61
C PRO A 41 -7.34 1.62 -2.06
N VAL A 42 -6.43 1.42 -3.00
CA VAL A 42 -6.76 1.31 -4.44
C VAL A 42 -7.55 0.04 -4.70
N TRP A 43 -7.01 -1.12 -4.29
CA TRP A 43 -7.73 -2.37 -4.50
C TRP A 43 -8.98 -2.45 -3.64
N GLY A 44 -8.94 -1.95 -2.39
CA GLY A 44 -10.06 -1.97 -1.45
C GLY A 44 -11.24 -1.14 -1.94
N LEU A 45 -10.98 0.12 -2.33
CA LEU A 45 -12.04 0.98 -2.88
C LEU A 45 -12.57 0.47 -4.21
N GLY A 46 -11.74 -0.11 -5.08
CA GLY A 46 -12.27 -0.67 -6.32
C GLY A 46 -13.18 -1.87 -6.09
N PHE A 47 -12.94 -2.72 -5.07
CA PHE A 47 -13.92 -3.75 -4.70
C PHE A 47 -15.23 -3.15 -4.15
N ILE A 48 -15.13 -2.12 -3.32
CA ILE A 48 -16.32 -1.40 -2.81
C ILE A 48 -17.10 -0.77 -3.96
N PHE A 49 -16.43 -0.14 -4.92
CA PHE A 49 -17.09 0.51 -6.06
C PHE A 49 -17.66 -0.51 -7.05
N ALA A 50 -17.00 -1.65 -7.25
CA ALA A 50 -17.58 -2.76 -7.99
C ALA A 50 -18.87 -3.27 -7.32
N LEU A 51 -18.88 -3.40 -5.99
CA LEU A 51 -20.05 -3.82 -5.24
C LEU A 51 -21.19 -2.79 -5.32
N ILE A 52 -20.88 -1.50 -5.18
CA ILE A 52 -21.87 -0.43 -5.34
C ILE A 52 -22.45 -0.47 -6.77
N THR A 53 -21.60 -0.64 -7.79
CA THR A 53 -22.03 -0.74 -9.19
C THR A 53 -22.94 -1.95 -9.42
N LEU A 54 -22.66 -3.08 -8.76
CA LEU A 54 -23.50 -4.27 -8.83
C LEU A 54 -24.87 -4.04 -8.19
N ILE A 55 -24.93 -3.32 -7.06
CA ILE A 55 -26.17 -3.02 -6.34
C ILE A 55 -27.01 -1.97 -7.10
N ASP A 56 -26.38 -1.00 -7.76
CA ASP A 56 -27.05 0.06 -8.53
C ASP A 56 -27.82 -0.50 -9.75
N ASN A 57 -27.39 -1.67 -10.25
CA ASN A 57 -28.06 -2.45 -11.31
C ASN A 57 -28.34 -1.64 -12.60
N GLN A 58 -27.55 -0.60 -12.88
CA GLN A 58 -27.64 0.17 -14.12
C GLN A 58 -26.77 -0.47 -15.21
N HIS A 59 -27.26 -0.43 -16.45
CA HIS A 59 -26.60 -1.06 -17.59
C HIS A 59 -26.27 -0.04 -18.67
N LEU A 60 -25.07 -0.16 -19.24
CA LEU A 60 -24.63 0.66 -20.37
C LEU A 60 -25.08 0.01 -21.68
N ALA A 61 -25.87 0.75 -22.47
CA ALA A 61 -26.21 0.40 -23.84
C ALA A 61 -25.25 1.09 -24.82
N ILE A 62 -24.62 0.32 -25.71
CA ILE A 62 -23.78 0.88 -26.78
C ILE A 62 -24.65 1.03 -28.03
N VAL A 63 -24.97 2.28 -28.36
CA VAL A 63 -25.83 2.62 -29.49
C VAL A 63 -25.04 3.25 -30.65
N PRO A 64 -25.52 3.12 -31.90
CA PRO A 64 -24.91 3.83 -33.04
C PRO A 64 -24.95 5.35 -32.85
N ALA A 65 -24.02 6.06 -33.50
CA ALA A 65 -24.00 7.52 -33.50
C ALA A 65 -25.33 8.09 -34.01
N ASN A 66 -25.75 9.22 -33.42
CA ASN A 66 -27.02 9.94 -33.64
C ASN A 66 -28.29 9.26 -33.08
N THR A 67 -28.16 8.22 -32.26
CA THR A 67 -29.33 7.67 -31.55
C THR A 67 -29.90 8.71 -30.59
N VAL A 68 -31.21 8.99 -30.69
CA VAL A 68 -31.90 9.98 -29.87
C VAL A 68 -32.80 9.28 -28.85
N ALA A 69 -32.75 9.73 -27.60
CA ALA A 69 -33.71 9.31 -26.59
C ALA A 69 -35.00 10.12 -26.76
N VAL A 70 -36.11 9.44 -27.01
CA VAL A 70 -37.45 10.04 -27.14
C VAL A 70 -38.29 9.61 -25.95
N GLU A 71 -38.93 10.57 -25.30
CA GLU A 71 -39.83 10.33 -24.17
C GLU A 71 -41.25 10.07 -24.65
N ASP A 72 -42.01 9.28 -23.88
CA ASP A 72 -43.45 9.05 -24.06
C ASP A 72 -43.89 8.60 -25.46
N GLN A 73 -43.07 7.81 -26.15
CA GLN A 73 -43.47 7.26 -27.44
C GLN A 73 -44.52 6.15 -27.24
N GLU A 74 -45.66 6.28 -27.92
CA GLU A 74 -46.69 5.25 -27.93
C GLU A 74 -46.18 4.02 -28.68
N LEU A 75 -46.03 2.91 -27.97
CA LEU A 75 -45.71 1.61 -28.54
C LEU A 75 -46.81 0.61 -28.22
N GLU A 76 -47.16 -0.19 -29.22
CA GLU A 76 -48.08 -1.30 -29.04
C GLU A 76 -47.29 -2.52 -28.56
N PHE A 77 -47.54 -2.91 -27.30
CA PHE A 77 -46.95 -4.10 -26.70
C PHE A 77 -48.10 -5.00 -26.25
N ASP A 78 -48.14 -6.22 -26.79
CA ASP A 78 -49.16 -7.23 -26.42
C ASP A 78 -50.62 -6.72 -26.59
N GLY A 79 -50.89 -6.02 -27.71
CA GLY A 79 -52.21 -5.46 -28.05
C GLY A 79 -52.67 -4.28 -27.18
N LYS A 80 -51.80 -3.75 -26.31
CA LYS A 80 -52.06 -2.56 -25.50
C LYS A 80 -51.08 -1.45 -25.87
N LYS A 81 -51.61 -0.24 -26.11
CA LYS A 81 -50.79 0.96 -26.26
C LYS A 81 -50.21 1.35 -24.90
N GLN A 82 -48.89 1.40 -24.81
CA GLN A 82 -48.16 1.85 -23.64
C GLN A 82 -47.17 2.92 -24.06
N THR A 83 -47.13 4.03 -23.32
CA THR A 83 -46.10 5.06 -23.49
C THR A 83 -44.82 4.59 -22.78
N ARG A 84 -43.69 4.61 -23.50
CA ARG A 84 -42.38 4.25 -22.94
C ARG A 84 -41.29 5.16 -23.48
N HIS A 85 -40.24 5.37 -22.69
CA HIS A 85 -39.01 6.00 -23.16
C HIS A 85 -38.24 5.04 -24.05
N VAL A 86 -37.87 5.50 -25.26
CA VAL A 86 -37.20 4.66 -26.25
C VAL A 86 -36.01 5.35 -26.90
N LEU A 87 -35.08 4.52 -27.38
CA LEU A 87 -33.93 4.94 -28.15
C LEU A 87 -34.23 4.74 -29.63
N VAL A 88 -34.35 5.84 -30.38
CA VAL A 88 -34.64 5.83 -31.81
C VAL A 88 -33.34 5.95 -32.58
N LEU A 89 -33.09 4.98 -33.47
CA LEU A 89 -31.93 4.93 -34.34
C LEU A 89 -32.22 5.68 -35.65
N ASP A 90 -31.18 6.23 -36.29
CA ASP A 90 -31.30 6.76 -37.65
C ASP A 90 -31.81 5.69 -38.62
N GLU A 91 -32.56 6.14 -39.63
CA GLU A 91 -33.12 5.29 -40.67
C GLU A 91 -32.04 4.42 -41.33
N GLY A 92 -32.27 3.11 -41.40
CA GLY A 92 -31.33 2.14 -41.97
C GLY A 92 -30.20 1.67 -41.05
N LYS A 93 -29.99 2.28 -39.87
CA LYS A 93 -29.03 1.76 -38.88
C LYS A 93 -29.66 0.68 -38.01
N LYS A 94 -28.98 -0.46 -37.88
CA LYS A 94 -29.37 -1.56 -37.00
C LYS A 94 -28.59 -1.52 -35.70
N HIS A 95 -29.21 -1.92 -34.61
CA HIS A 95 -28.54 -2.15 -33.34
C HIS A 95 -27.56 -3.34 -33.49
N ARG A 96 -26.49 -3.38 -32.68
CA ARG A 96 -25.58 -4.53 -32.65
C ARG A 96 -26.34 -5.83 -32.36
N THR A 97 -26.24 -6.78 -33.28
CA THR A 97 -26.76 -8.14 -33.12
C THR A 97 -25.62 -9.13 -32.88
N HIS A 98 -25.94 -10.22 -32.22
CA HIS A 98 -25.07 -11.38 -32.11
C HIS A 98 -25.82 -12.61 -32.65
N LYS A 99 -25.09 -13.55 -33.26
CA LYS A 99 -25.67 -14.80 -33.71
C LYS A 99 -25.93 -15.70 -32.51
N ALA A 100 -27.21 -15.97 -32.22
CA ALA A 100 -27.60 -16.96 -31.23
C ALA A 100 -27.37 -18.38 -31.77
N ALA A 101 -27.46 -19.39 -30.90
CA ALA A 101 -27.25 -20.81 -31.25
C ALA A 101 -28.21 -21.35 -32.34
N ASP A 102 -29.26 -20.61 -32.68
CA ASP A 102 -30.26 -20.91 -33.71
C ASP A 102 -30.02 -20.13 -35.03
N ASP A 103 -28.82 -19.57 -35.24
CA ASP A 103 -28.41 -18.75 -36.40
C ASP A 103 -29.32 -17.52 -36.67
N LYS A 104 -30.10 -17.11 -35.67
CA LYS A 104 -30.88 -15.87 -35.65
C LYS A 104 -30.05 -14.73 -35.08
N ASP A 105 -30.13 -13.58 -35.73
CA ASP A 105 -29.53 -12.34 -35.26
C ASP A 105 -30.37 -11.78 -34.10
N GLU A 106 -29.89 -11.95 -32.86
CA GLU A 106 -30.53 -11.38 -31.68
C GLU A 106 -29.89 -10.04 -31.29
N ILE A 107 -30.74 -9.06 -30.95
CA ILE A 107 -30.32 -7.74 -30.49
C ILE A 107 -29.55 -7.89 -29.16
N THR A 108 -28.35 -7.33 -29.11
CA THR A 108 -27.49 -7.39 -27.92
C THR A 108 -28.13 -6.59 -26.79
N GLN A 109 -28.59 -7.27 -25.74
CA GLN A 109 -29.12 -6.61 -24.55
C GLN A 109 -28.00 -5.90 -23.77
N PRO A 110 -28.31 -4.79 -23.06
CA PRO A 110 -27.33 -4.12 -22.20
C PRO A 110 -26.90 -5.04 -21.05
N THR A 111 -25.64 -5.49 -21.06
CA THR A 111 -25.08 -6.39 -20.02
C THR A 111 -23.96 -5.75 -19.20
N ILE A 112 -23.48 -4.57 -19.60
CA ILE A 112 -22.35 -3.91 -18.95
C ILE A 112 -22.85 -3.10 -17.76
N PHE A 113 -22.55 -3.56 -16.54
CA PHE A 113 -22.86 -2.83 -15.32
C PHE A 113 -22.06 -1.53 -15.22
N ILE A 114 -22.76 -0.43 -15.00
CA ILE A 114 -22.22 0.91 -14.76
C ILE A 114 -23.02 1.55 -13.62
N THR A 115 -22.48 2.57 -12.97
CA THR A 115 -23.21 3.31 -11.95
C THR A 115 -23.77 4.62 -12.50
N HIS A 116 -24.93 5.04 -12.00
CA HIS A 116 -25.49 6.36 -12.25
C HIS A 116 -24.64 7.48 -11.61
N TYR A 117 -23.91 7.19 -10.53
CA TYR A 117 -23.08 8.18 -9.84
C TYR A 117 -21.82 8.55 -10.63
N ARG A 118 -21.90 9.67 -11.36
CA ARG A 118 -20.81 10.25 -12.18
C ARG A 118 -19.46 10.36 -11.45
N SER A 119 -19.47 10.55 -10.14
CA SER A 119 -18.28 10.83 -9.33
C SER A 119 -17.48 9.58 -8.93
N LEU A 120 -18.03 8.37 -9.00
CA LEU A 120 -17.35 7.17 -8.47
C LEU A 120 -16.04 6.86 -9.19
N GLY A 121 -16.03 6.92 -10.52
CA GLY A 121 -14.81 6.67 -11.29
C GLY A 121 -13.76 7.76 -11.07
N SER A 122 -14.21 9.01 -10.91
CA SER A 122 -13.32 10.13 -10.63
C SER A 122 -12.67 10.02 -9.26
N VAL A 123 -13.44 9.66 -8.23
CA VAL A 123 -12.90 9.37 -6.90
C VAL A 123 -11.88 8.24 -6.95
N TYR A 124 -12.17 7.15 -7.68
CA TYR A 124 -11.24 6.04 -7.84
C TYR A 124 -9.90 6.46 -8.47
N VAL A 125 -9.95 7.20 -9.57
CA VAL A 125 -8.76 7.69 -10.27
C VAL A 125 -7.97 8.68 -9.40
N ILE A 126 -8.66 9.58 -8.68
CA ILE A 126 -8.00 10.52 -7.75
C ILE A 126 -7.26 9.74 -6.66
N VAL A 127 -7.90 8.74 -6.05
CA VAL A 127 -7.25 7.89 -5.04
C VAL A 127 -6.05 7.17 -5.61
N LEU A 128 -6.19 6.56 -6.80
CA LEU A 128 -5.09 5.89 -7.49
C LEU A 128 -3.89 6.83 -7.70
N LEU A 129 -4.14 8.04 -8.21
CA LEU A 129 -3.09 9.04 -8.43
C LEU A 129 -2.43 9.49 -7.13
N ILE A 130 -3.22 9.73 -6.08
CA ILE A 130 -2.72 10.08 -4.75
C ILE A 130 -1.81 8.97 -4.20
N VAL A 131 -2.24 7.71 -4.31
CA VAL A 131 -1.45 6.55 -3.86
C VAL A 131 -0.14 6.45 -4.65
N ILE A 132 -0.18 6.64 -5.97
CA ILE A 132 1.03 6.67 -6.80
C ILE A 132 1.99 7.77 -6.33
N VAL A 133 1.50 8.99 -6.12
CA VAL A 133 2.35 10.11 -5.69
C VAL A 133 2.97 9.83 -4.32
N ILE A 134 2.17 9.43 -3.33
CA ILE A 134 2.66 9.20 -1.95
C ILE A 134 3.62 8.01 -1.88
N THR A 135 3.47 7.02 -2.76
CA THR A 135 4.37 5.85 -2.77
C THR A 135 5.70 6.12 -3.47
N ASN A 136 5.73 7.04 -4.45
CA ASN A 136 6.96 7.40 -5.18
C ASN A 136 7.71 8.59 -4.56
N VAL A 137 6.99 9.56 -4.00
CA VAL A 137 7.60 10.76 -3.41
C VAL A 137 7.76 10.55 -1.91
N SER A 138 9.01 10.33 -1.47
CA SER A 138 9.32 10.28 -0.05
C SER A 138 9.38 11.70 0.51
N ILE A 139 8.34 12.11 1.24
CA ILE A 139 8.26 13.46 1.82
C ILE A 139 9.03 13.45 3.16
N ARG A 140 10.36 13.45 3.08
CA ARG A 140 11.25 13.42 4.26
C ARG A 140 11.88 14.78 4.53
N GLY A 141 12.00 15.12 5.82
CA GLY A 141 12.78 16.28 6.28
C GLY A 141 12.26 17.62 5.74
N LEU A 142 13.12 18.39 5.09
CA LEU A 142 12.78 19.74 4.62
C LEU A 142 11.71 19.75 3.52
N TRP A 143 11.60 18.66 2.74
CA TRP A 143 10.57 18.53 1.69
C TRP A 143 9.15 18.51 2.25
N SER A 144 8.94 18.02 3.48
CA SER A 144 7.62 18.09 4.11
C SER A 144 7.20 19.51 4.42
N VAL A 145 8.16 20.35 4.83
CA VAL A 145 7.91 21.77 5.12
C VAL A 145 7.53 22.50 3.84
N PHE A 146 8.30 22.31 2.77
CA PHE A 146 7.97 22.89 1.47
C PHE A 146 6.58 22.45 0.99
N PHE A 147 6.27 21.16 1.06
CA PHE A 147 4.98 20.65 0.62
C PHE A 147 3.81 21.24 1.42
N ILE A 148 3.93 21.32 2.75
CA ILE A 148 2.91 21.94 3.62
C ILE A 148 2.75 23.42 3.30
N VAL A 149 3.85 24.16 3.18
CA VAL A 149 3.83 25.60 2.84
C VAL A 149 3.21 25.81 1.46
N THR A 150 3.54 24.99 0.47
CA THR A 150 2.94 25.06 -0.87
C THR A 150 1.44 24.78 -0.84
N ILE A 151 0.98 23.75 -0.11
CA ILE A 151 -0.46 23.48 0.04
C ILE A 151 -1.17 24.64 0.73
N LEU A 152 -0.61 25.19 1.82
CA LEU A 152 -1.18 26.35 2.51
C LEU A 152 -1.25 27.57 1.59
N MET A 153 -0.18 27.84 0.84
CA MET A 153 -0.12 28.95 -0.10
C MET A 153 -1.15 28.78 -1.23
N LEU A 154 -1.24 27.59 -1.84
CA LEU A 154 -2.24 27.29 -2.86
C LEU A 154 -3.67 27.40 -2.32
N THR A 155 -3.90 26.92 -1.10
CA THR A 155 -5.20 27.01 -0.43
C THR A 155 -5.62 28.46 -0.24
N LEU A 156 -4.69 29.31 0.20
CA LEU A 156 -4.93 30.74 0.38
C LEU A 156 -5.15 31.45 -0.97
N ILE A 157 -4.38 31.11 -2.00
CA ILE A 157 -4.55 31.65 -3.36
C ILE A 157 -5.93 31.27 -3.91
N PHE A 158 -6.33 30.00 -3.82
CA PHE A 158 -7.63 29.55 -4.31
C PHE A 158 -8.79 30.11 -3.51
N TRP A 159 -8.60 30.31 -2.21
CA TRP A 159 -9.58 30.99 -1.35
C TRP A 159 -9.74 32.46 -1.76
N ALA A 160 -8.64 33.21 -1.88
CA ALA A 160 -8.68 34.61 -2.29
C ALA A 160 -9.24 34.80 -3.71
N ALA A 161 -9.00 33.85 -4.62
CA ALA A 161 -9.51 33.89 -5.99
C ALA A 161 -10.96 33.40 -6.14
N GLY A 162 -11.58 32.85 -5.07
CA GLY A 162 -12.92 32.26 -5.15
C GLY A 162 -12.99 31.01 -6.05
N TRP A 163 -11.86 30.32 -6.24
CA TRP A 163 -11.76 29.20 -7.19
C TRP A 163 -12.25 27.87 -6.62
N TRP A 164 -12.43 27.77 -5.31
CA TRP A 164 -12.86 26.53 -4.67
C TRP A 164 -14.13 25.97 -5.27
N ASP A 165 -15.17 26.78 -5.42
CA ASP A 165 -16.45 26.33 -5.99
C ASP A 165 -16.27 25.84 -7.42
N ASN A 166 -15.54 26.59 -8.26
CA ASN A 166 -15.27 26.21 -9.64
C ASN A 166 -14.44 24.93 -9.74
N ILE A 167 -13.45 24.74 -8.87
CA ILE A 167 -12.61 23.54 -8.84
C ILE A 167 -13.46 22.35 -8.39
N PHE A 168 -14.23 22.45 -7.31
CA PHE A 168 -15.09 21.37 -6.84
C PHE A 168 -16.17 21.02 -7.85
N ILE A 169 -16.81 22.01 -8.48
CA ILE A 169 -17.79 21.79 -9.54
C ILE A 169 -17.13 21.12 -10.74
N LYS A 170 -15.99 21.60 -11.25
CA LYS A 170 -15.32 20.99 -12.40
C LYS A 170 -14.78 19.59 -12.11
N LEU A 171 -14.25 19.37 -10.90
CA LEU A 171 -13.72 18.07 -10.48
C LEU A 171 -14.85 17.04 -10.31
N THR A 172 -16.01 17.45 -9.78
CA THR A 172 -17.20 16.58 -9.70
C THR A 172 -17.90 16.41 -11.05
N GLN A 173 -17.81 17.40 -11.94
CA GLN A 173 -18.23 17.30 -13.34
C GLN A 173 -17.27 16.48 -14.20
N LEU A 174 -16.07 16.15 -13.72
CA LEU A 174 -15.24 15.17 -14.41
C LEU A 174 -15.99 13.83 -14.36
N SER A 175 -16.64 13.47 -15.47
CA SER A 175 -17.30 12.17 -15.65
C SER A 175 -16.26 11.17 -16.09
N ILE A 176 -15.66 10.47 -15.14
CA ILE A 176 -14.92 9.24 -15.45
C ILE A 176 -15.87 8.09 -15.19
N PHE A 177 -16.33 7.47 -16.27
CA PHE A 177 -17.16 6.28 -16.21
C PHE A 177 -16.27 5.04 -16.29
N ILE A 178 -16.24 4.29 -15.19
CA ILE A 178 -15.59 2.98 -15.12
C ILE A 178 -16.71 1.96 -14.92
N ASN A 179 -16.74 0.93 -15.75
CA ASN A 179 -17.70 -0.16 -15.60
C ASN A 179 -17.29 -1.08 -14.42
N MET A 180 -18.21 -1.92 -13.96
CA MET A 180 -17.95 -2.86 -12.87
C MET A 180 -16.72 -3.74 -13.15
N GLY A 181 -16.58 -4.23 -14.38
CA GLY A 181 -15.45 -5.07 -14.79
C GLY A 181 -14.10 -4.36 -14.67
N GLY A 182 -14.04 -3.06 -14.96
CA GLY A 182 -12.83 -2.25 -14.83
C GLY A 182 -12.37 -2.12 -13.38
N TYR A 183 -13.30 -1.84 -12.47
CA TYR A 183 -13.00 -1.82 -11.03
C TYR A 183 -12.50 -3.19 -10.55
N LEU A 184 -13.21 -4.26 -10.90
CA LEU A 184 -12.84 -5.63 -10.49
C LEU A 184 -11.48 -6.05 -11.02
N LEU A 185 -11.19 -5.79 -12.30
CA LEU A 185 -9.94 -6.18 -12.93
C LEU A 185 -8.75 -5.52 -12.24
N ILE A 186 -8.77 -4.18 -12.12
CA ILE A 186 -7.68 -3.42 -11.52
C ILE A 186 -7.50 -3.82 -10.05
N SER A 187 -8.60 -3.89 -9.29
CA SER A 187 -8.55 -4.30 -7.89
C SER A 187 -8.05 -5.71 -7.69
N THR A 188 -8.48 -6.67 -8.51
CA THR A 188 -8.05 -8.07 -8.37
C THR A 188 -6.57 -8.23 -8.65
N VAL A 189 -6.07 -7.63 -9.74
CA VAL A 189 -4.64 -7.69 -10.08
C VAL A 189 -3.80 -7.07 -8.96
N LEU A 190 -4.17 -5.87 -8.51
CA LEU A 190 -3.45 -5.19 -7.42
C LEU A 190 -3.53 -5.96 -6.10
N PHE A 191 -4.69 -6.52 -5.77
CA PHE A 191 -4.88 -7.33 -4.57
C PHE A 191 -4.01 -8.59 -4.60
N VAL A 192 -3.96 -9.30 -5.72
CA VAL A 192 -3.12 -10.50 -5.87
C VAL A 192 -1.64 -10.16 -5.72
N LEU A 193 -1.16 -9.12 -6.41
CA LEU A 193 0.23 -8.65 -6.26
C LEU A 193 0.54 -8.23 -4.83
N TRP A 194 -0.38 -7.47 -4.20
CA TRP A 194 -0.27 -7.06 -2.81
C TRP A 194 -0.21 -8.26 -1.87
N LEU A 195 -1.07 -9.26 -2.07
CA LEU A 195 -1.19 -10.45 -1.23
C LEU A 195 0.05 -11.36 -1.35
N ILE A 196 0.53 -11.59 -2.57
CA ILE A 196 1.76 -12.34 -2.82
C ILE A 196 2.94 -11.64 -2.15
N ASN A 197 3.03 -10.31 -2.30
CA ASN A 197 4.08 -9.54 -1.65
C ASN A 197 4.00 -9.62 -0.12
N PHE A 198 2.82 -9.43 0.45
CA PHE A 198 2.62 -9.45 1.89
C PHE A 198 2.86 -10.84 2.51
N LEU A 199 2.41 -11.91 1.86
CA LEU A 199 2.50 -13.27 2.39
C LEU A 199 3.83 -13.96 2.12
N LEU A 200 4.47 -13.68 0.97
CA LEU A 200 5.69 -14.38 0.56
C LEU A 200 6.91 -13.49 0.74
N PHE A 201 6.94 -12.34 0.07
CA PHE A 201 8.15 -11.52 -0.03
C PHE A 201 8.46 -10.74 1.25
N ASP A 202 7.48 -10.11 1.87
CA ASP A 202 7.65 -9.34 3.11
C ASP A 202 8.08 -10.23 4.29
N ARG A 203 7.73 -11.53 4.27
CA ARG A 203 8.14 -12.49 5.31
C ARG A 203 9.59 -12.96 5.19
N GLN A 204 10.24 -12.74 4.04
CA GLN A 204 11.59 -13.23 3.79
C GLN A 204 12.67 -12.32 4.38
N THR A 205 12.38 -11.02 4.54
CA THR A 205 13.32 -10.06 5.13
C THR A 205 12.92 -9.77 6.57
N TYR A 206 13.64 -10.38 7.51
CA TYR A 206 13.32 -10.26 8.93
C TYR A 206 14.57 -10.07 9.80
N MET A 207 14.34 -9.50 10.97
CA MET A 207 15.33 -9.35 12.02
C MET A 207 14.80 -9.98 13.30
N ILE A 208 15.63 -10.79 13.96
CA ILE A 208 15.31 -11.40 15.24
C ILE A 208 16.14 -10.71 16.32
N PHE A 209 15.45 -10.02 17.23
CA PHE A 209 16.04 -9.49 18.44
C PHE A 209 15.91 -10.54 19.54
N ALA A 210 17.03 -10.92 20.14
CA ALA A 210 17.11 -11.74 21.34
C ALA A 210 17.97 -11.02 22.39
N PRO A 211 17.86 -11.36 23.69
CA PRO A 211 18.72 -10.77 24.72
C PRO A 211 20.20 -11.01 24.39
N GLY A 212 20.93 -9.94 24.08
CA GLY A 212 22.36 -10.00 23.84
C GLY A 212 22.83 -10.25 22.42
N GLN A 213 21.94 -10.49 21.47
CA GLN A 213 22.28 -10.64 20.05
C GLN A 213 21.14 -10.19 19.14
N VAL A 214 21.50 -9.59 18.00
CA VAL A 214 20.56 -9.30 16.91
C VAL A 214 20.96 -10.11 15.70
N ARG A 215 20.03 -10.93 15.22
CA ARG A 215 20.21 -11.70 13.99
C ARG A 215 19.52 -10.96 12.87
N VAL A 216 20.29 -10.53 11.89
CA VAL A 216 19.80 -9.77 10.74
C VAL A 216 19.86 -10.64 9.50
N ARG A 217 18.74 -10.73 8.78
CA ARG A 217 18.68 -11.37 7.48
C ARG A 217 18.16 -10.37 6.45
N THR A 218 19.06 -9.83 5.63
CA THR A 218 18.76 -8.77 4.66
C THR A 218 18.48 -9.30 3.25
N GLU A 219 18.91 -10.52 2.90
CA GLU A 219 18.80 -11.06 1.53
C GLU A 219 18.40 -12.55 1.48
N ILE A 220 17.73 -12.94 0.40
CA ILE A 220 17.29 -14.32 0.10
C ILE A 220 18.54 -15.16 -0.17
N GLY A 221 18.79 -16.18 0.67
CA GLY A 221 19.95 -17.06 0.55
C GLY A 221 21.28 -16.48 1.08
N GLY A 222 21.26 -15.26 1.66
CA GLY A 222 22.45 -14.63 2.24
C GLY A 222 22.80 -15.13 3.65
N GLU A 223 24.00 -14.75 4.11
CA GLU A 223 24.51 -14.99 5.45
C GLU A 223 23.62 -14.36 6.53
N GLU A 224 23.39 -15.09 7.61
CA GLU A 224 22.73 -14.54 8.80
C GLU A 224 23.79 -13.85 9.66
N THR A 225 23.85 -12.53 9.59
CA THR A 225 24.81 -11.76 10.37
C THR A 225 24.28 -11.58 11.79
N VAL A 226 25.06 -12.03 12.77
CA VAL A 226 24.77 -11.87 14.19
C VAL A 226 25.59 -10.72 14.74
N TYR A 227 24.91 -9.70 15.27
CA TYR A 227 25.53 -8.56 15.93
C TYR A 227 25.35 -8.67 17.45
N ASP A 228 26.41 -8.35 18.22
CA ASP A 228 26.26 -8.15 19.67
C ASP A 228 25.46 -6.86 19.91
N THR A 229 24.54 -6.90 20.87
CA THR A 229 23.75 -5.74 21.29
C THR A 229 24.55 -4.74 22.13
N THR A 230 25.78 -5.08 22.53
CA THR A 230 26.63 -4.21 23.37
C THR A 230 26.94 -2.89 22.65
N GLY A 231 26.46 -1.76 23.19
CA GLY A 231 26.63 -0.43 22.60
C GLY A 231 25.78 -0.15 21.36
N MET A 232 24.87 -1.06 20.99
CA MET A 232 23.96 -0.89 19.85
C MET A 232 22.94 0.21 20.16
N VAL A 233 22.82 1.17 19.25
CA VAL A 233 21.79 2.22 19.34
C VAL A 233 20.67 1.91 18.35
N VAL A 234 19.46 1.77 18.87
CA VAL A 234 18.25 1.60 18.07
C VAL A 234 17.53 2.94 18.01
N GLN A 235 17.31 3.45 16.80
CA GLN A 235 16.61 4.70 16.56
C GLN A 235 15.44 4.46 15.62
N LYS A 236 14.30 5.07 15.95
CA LYS A 236 13.22 5.23 14.98
C LYS A 236 13.64 6.31 13.97
N ALA A 237 13.67 6.00 12.68
CA ALA A 237 13.96 7.00 11.67
C ALA A 237 12.88 8.11 11.67
N ARG A 238 13.25 9.31 11.21
CA ARG A 238 12.31 10.44 11.11
C ARG A 238 11.24 10.08 10.07
N ASN A 239 10.05 9.73 10.58
CA ASN A 239 9.00 9.09 9.79
C ASN A 239 8.47 10.02 8.69
N ASP A 240 8.27 9.45 7.51
CA ASP A 240 7.42 10.04 6.48
C ASP A 240 5.97 10.07 7.02
N LEU A 241 5.57 11.24 7.54
CA LEU A 241 4.38 11.37 8.38
C LEU A 241 3.13 10.92 7.64
N PHE A 242 3.02 11.21 6.35
CA PHE A 242 1.84 10.88 5.54
C PHE A 242 1.77 9.41 5.15
N ARG A 243 2.87 8.84 4.65
CA ARG A 243 2.94 7.44 4.22
C ARG A 243 2.64 6.48 5.38
N HIS A 244 3.20 6.76 6.54
CA HIS A 244 3.11 5.87 7.69
C HIS A 244 1.87 6.08 8.57
N TRP A 245 1.34 7.31 8.64
CA TRP A 245 0.16 7.62 9.45
C TRP A 245 -1.15 7.28 8.72
N ILE A 246 -1.28 7.62 7.43
CA ILE A 246 -2.55 7.48 6.69
C ILE A 246 -2.69 6.08 6.08
N LEU A 247 -1.62 5.57 5.47
CA LEU A 247 -1.67 4.34 4.68
C LEU A 247 -1.06 3.13 5.41
N GLY A 248 -0.15 3.41 6.35
CA GLY A 248 0.75 2.43 6.93
C GLY A 248 0.31 1.76 8.23
N PHE A 249 -0.89 2.06 8.75
CA PHE A 249 -1.37 1.57 10.05
C PHE A 249 -0.36 1.79 11.20
N GLY A 250 0.36 2.93 11.20
CA GLY A 250 1.38 3.21 12.20
C GLY A 250 2.70 2.44 12.01
N SER A 251 2.98 2.00 10.78
CA SER A 251 4.32 1.54 10.39
C SER A 251 5.37 2.65 10.50
N GLY A 252 6.64 2.30 10.43
CA GLY A 252 7.71 3.29 10.31
C GLY A 252 9.05 2.64 10.08
N ASP A 253 10.06 3.46 9.85
CA ASP A 253 11.40 2.98 9.51
C ASP A 253 12.24 2.79 10.80
N LEU A 254 12.91 1.65 10.90
CA LEU A 254 13.78 1.26 12.00
C LEU A 254 15.24 1.41 11.56
N VAL A 255 16.02 2.19 12.31
CA VAL A 255 17.45 2.39 12.03
C VAL A 255 18.25 1.81 13.18
N ILE A 256 19.20 0.94 12.85
CA ILE A 256 20.06 0.28 13.84
C ILE A 256 21.49 0.65 13.54
N LYS A 257 22.21 1.08 14.56
CA LYS A 257 23.64 1.40 14.50
C LYS A 257 24.41 0.40 15.37
N PRO A 258 24.92 -0.70 14.77
CA PRO A 258 25.82 -1.61 15.46
C PRO A 258 27.17 -0.92 15.74
N VAL A 259 27.84 -1.30 16.83
CA VAL A 259 29.18 -0.81 17.15
C VAL A 259 30.18 -1.37 16.12
N GLY A 260 30.95 -0.50 15.48
CA GLY A 260 31.99 -0.90 14.52
C GLY A 260 31.57 -0.93 13.04
N LEU A 261 30.29 -0.70 12.71
CA LEU A 261 29.86 -0.46 11.32
C LEU A 261 29.81 1.04 11.01
N ALA A 262 30.39 1.43 9.88
CA ALA A 262 30.32 2.82 9.39
C ALA A 262 28.92 3.21 8.87
N HIS A 263 28.11 2.23 8.45
CA HIS A 263 26.79 2.46 7.88
C HIS A 263 25.67 1.87 8.74
N PRO A 264 24.61 2.66 9.05
CA PRO A 264 23.45 2.15 9.76
C PRO A 264 22.66 1.14 8.90
N ILE A 265 22.06 0.15 9.56
CA ILE A 265 21.13 -0.79 8.92
C ILE A 265 19.73 -0.21 9.00
N GLU A 266 19.11 0.06 7.85
CA GLU A 266 17.77 0.67 7.74
C GLU A 266 16.71 -0.36 7.33
N PHE A 267 15.78 -0.65 8.23
CA PHE A 267 14.62 -1.50 8.01
C PHE A 267 13.38 -0.65 7.73
N HIS A 268 12.89 -0.72 6.50
CA HIS A 268 11.79 0.10 6.04
C HIS A 268 10.42 -0.50 6.39
N ASN A 269 9.43 0.36 6.62
CA ASN A 269 8.01 0.02 6.73
C ASN A 269 7.71 -1.06 7.79
N VAL A 270 8.34 -1.00 8.96
CA VAL A 270 8.08 -1.94 10.06
C VAL A 270 6.72 -1.64 10.69
N LEU A 271 5.82 -2.62 10.73
CA LEU A 271 4.52 -2.50 11.40
C LEU A 271 4.67 -2.30 12.91
N LEU A 272 3.83 -1.43 13.50
CA LEU A 272 3.78 -1.17 14.94
C LEU A 272 5.15 -0.83 15.53
N ILE A 273 5.93 -0.04 14.78
CA ILE A 273 7.32 0.28 15.11
C ILE A 273 7.47 0.86 16.52
N THR A 274 6.53 1.69 16.97
CA THR A 274 6.61 2.35 18.28
C THR A 274 6.59 1.31 19.43
N ALA A 275 5.68 0.34 19.37
CA ALA A 275 5.62 -0.73 20.38
C ALA A 275 6.85 -1.65 20.31
N LYS A 276 7.32 -1.95 19.09
CA LYS A 276 8.51 -2.79 18.88
C LYS A 276 9.79 -2.11 19.41
N VAL A 277 9.99 -0.83 19.14
CA VAL A 277 11.17 -0.07 19.62
C VAL A 277 11.21 -0.05 21.15
N ILE A 278 10.10 0.25 21.82
CA ILE A 278 10.03 0.24 23.29
C ILE A 278 10.44 -1.13 23.83
N LYS A 279 9.90 -2.22 23.26
CA LYS A 279 10.22 -3.58 23.70
C LYS A 279 11.68 -3.97 23.40
N ILE A 280 12.24 -3.53 22.27
CA ILE A 280 13.65 -3.71 21.91
C ILE A 280 14.56 -2.97 22.90
N GLU A 281 14.25 -1.72 23.23
CA GLU A 281 15.02 -0.94 24.20
C GLU A 281 15.05 -1.60 25.58
N THR A 282 13.92 -2.15 26.05
CA THR A 282 13.88 -2.91 27.30
C THR A 282 14.80 -4.12 27.27
N MET A 283 14.78 -4.92 26.18
CA MET A 283 15.65 -6.10 26.05
C MET A 283 17.14 -5.73 25.97
N VAL A 284 17.49 -4.61 25.34
CA VAL A 284 18.87 -4.12 25.30
C VAL A 284 19.32 -3.65 26.69
N LYS A 285 18.44 -2.99 27.46
CA LYS A 285 18.72 -2.53 28.83
C LYS A 285 18.81 -3.68 29.85
N GLU A 286 18.01 -4.73 29.70
CA GLU A 286 17.98 -5.87 30.64
C GLU A 286 19.33 -6.62 30.69
N LYS A 287 20.05 -6.72 29.57
CA LYS A 287 21.43 -7.25 29.54
C LYS A 287 22.42 -6.40 30.35
N VAL A 288 22.22 -5.08 30.45
CA VAL A 288 23.08 -4.19 31.24
C VAL A 288 22.94 -4.50 32.73
N ILE A 289 21.74 -4.86 33.18
CA ILE A 289 21.44 -5.12 34.59
C ILE A 289 21.98 -6.49 35.03
N ILE A 290 21.86 -7.52 34.17
CA ILE A 290 22.35 -8.88 34.50
C ILE A 290 23.89 -8.91 34.58
N ARG A 291 24.59 -7.96 33.95
CA ARG A 291 26.05 -7.81 34.01
C ARG A 291 26.56 -6.84 35.10
N SER A 292 25.76 -6.46 36.09
CA SER A 292 26.26 -5.74 37.28
C SER A 292 26.39 -6.67 38.50
N PRO A 293 27.46 -7.47 38.62
CA PRO A 293 27.75 -8.23 39.82
C PRO A 293 28.71 -7.47 40.75
N GLU A 294 28.52 -6.17 41.03
CA GLU A 294 29.34 -5.45 42.02
C GLU A 294 28.52 -4.45 42.84
N SER A 295 27.71 -4.95 43.78
CA SER A 295 27.38 -4.19 45.00
C SER A 295 26.95 -5.08 46.19
N ARG A 296 27.14 -6.40 46.12
CA ARG A 296 26.74 -7.35 47.19
C ARG A 296 27.89 -8.15 47.80
N ALA A 297 29.11 -7.62 47.73
CA ALA A 297 30.29 -8.21 48.37
C ALA A 297 31.11 -7.18 49.17
N ALA A 298 30.45 -6.18 49.76
CA ALA A 298 31.04 -5.28 50.74
C ALA A 298 30.09 -5.17 51.93
N ASN A 299 29.95 -6.29 52.66
CA ASN A 299 29.46 -6.42 54.04
C ASN A 299 29.28 -7.91 54.36
N ALA A 300 30.39 -8.62 54.50
CA ALA A 300 30.48 -9.89 55.21
C ALA A 300 31.90 -10.00 55.77
#